data_AF-A0A6B1GLG7-F1
#
_entry.id   AF-A0A6B1GLG7-F1
#
_cell.length_a   1.000
_cell.length_b   1.000
_cell.length_c   1.000
_cell.angle_alpha   90.00
_cell.angle_beta   90.00
_cell.angle_gamma   90.00
#
_symmetry.space_group_name_H-M   'P 1'
#
loop_
_entity.id
_entity.type
_entity.pdbx_description
1 polymer ?
#
loop_
_entity_poly.entity_id
_entity_poly.type
_entity_poly.pdbx_seq_one_letter_code
_entity_poly.pdbx_strand_id
1 'polypeptide(L)'
;MALYMTPAYVFPHNLQRDNLMRDIESLYTDMGNKVDALIIPVGLAFEESYRRRPNLQLHKAYDGSHPSLLGTYLGAATVFASLYSQSPVGNQYDYFGAIDAETRLFLQQVAHDTVKNFYQQSD
;
A
#
# COMPACT_ATOMS: atom_id res chain seq x y z
N MET A 1 -8.38 13.10 -11.56
CA MET A 1 -7.21 13.30 -10.67
C MET A 1 -7.10 12.09 -9.75
N ALA A 2 -5.91 11.75 -9.23
CA ALA A 2 -5.75 10.66 -8.27
C ALA A 2 -4.84 11.08 -7.11
N LEU A 3 -5.14 10.64 -5.90
CA LEU A 3 -4.35 10.88 -4.70
C LEU A 3 -3.68 9.58 -4.24
N TYR A 4 -2.37 9.64 -4.05
CA TYR A 4 -1.59 8.51 -3.53
C TYR A 4 -1.57 8.57 -2.00
N MET A 5 -2.31 7.68 -1.34
CA MET A 5 -2.35 7.58 0.13
C MET A 5 -1.04 6.99 0.64
N THR A 6 -0.25 7.79 1.33
CA THR A 6 1.06 7.35 1.85
C THR A 6 0.92 6.34 2.99
N PRO A 7 1.89 5.42 3.18
CA PRO A 7 1.94 4.60 4.39
C PRO A 7 2.24 5.41 5.64
N ALA A 8 1.76 4.92 6.78
CA ALA A 8 2.13 5.46 8.08
C ALA A 8 3.59 5.16 8.41
N TYR A 9 4.22 6.10 9.11
CA TYR A 9 5.58 5.91 9.63
C TYR A 9 5.66 4.74 10.61
N VAL A 10 6.79 4.06 10.59
CA VAL A 10 7.17 2.98 11.53
C VAL A 10 8.52 3.31 12.17
N PHE A 11 8.94 2.52 13.15
CA PHE A 11 10.26 2.68 13.76
C PHE A 11 11.36 2.59 12.69
N PRO A 12 12.38 3.47 12.70
CA PRO A 12 12.76 4.43 13.74
C PRO A 12 12.24 5.88 13.56
N HIS A 13 11.24 6.12 12.72
CA HIS A 13 10.79 7.49 12.44
C HIS A 13 10.24 8.18 13.70
N ASN A 14 10.68 9.40 13.98
CA ASN A 14 10.32 10.14 15.21
C ASN A 14 8.85 10.58 15.27
N LEU A 15 8.16 10.66 14.13
CA LEU A 15 6.73 10.97 14.04
C LEU A 15 5.84 9.71 14.01
N GLN A 16 6.40 8.52 14.18
CA GLN A 16 5.58 7.33 14.39
C GLN A 16 4.70 7.51 15.63
N ARG A 17 3.43 7.18 15.51
CA ARG A 17 2.48 7.14 16.64
C ARG A 17 1.34 6.19 16.34
N ASP A 18 0.68 5.75 17.39
CA ASP A 18 -0.55 4.97 17.30
C ASP A 18 -1.59 5.74 16.48
N ASN A 19 -2.41 5.01 15.73
CA ASN A 19 -3.48 5.53 14.86
C ASN A 19 -3.04 6.45 13.72
N LEU A 20 -1.73 6.66 13.47
CA LEU A 20 -1.27 7.51 12.36
C LEU A 20 -1.87 7.08 11.00
N MET A 21 -2.00 5.77 10.75
CA MET A 21 -2.61 5.27 9.52
C MET A 21 -4.10 5.66 9.39
N ARG A 22 -4.85 5.69 10.50
CA ARG A 22 -6.27 6.09 10.49
C ARG A 22 -6.43 7.58 10.20
N ASP A 23 -5.56 8.42 10.76
CA ASP A 23 -5.57 9.85 10.49
C ASP A 23 -5.23 10.14 9.02
N ILE A 24 -4.25 9.42 8.46
CA ILE A 24 -3.91 9.50 7.03
C ILE A 24 -5.09 9.04 6.17
N GLU A 25 -5.70 7.89 6.48
CA GLU A 25 -6.85 7.37 5.75
C GLU A 25 -8.01 8.37 5.71
N SER A 26 -8.40 8.93 6.85
CA SER A 26 -9.48 9.94 6.93
C SER A 26 -9.14 11.15 6.05
N LEU A 27 -7.93 11.70 6.20
CA LEU A 27 -7.50 12.88 5.44
C LEU A 27 -7.58 12.66 3.93
N TYR A 28 -7.07 11.51 3.45
CA TYR A 28 -7.07 11.20 2.03
C TYR A 28 -8.47 10.94 1.51
N THR A 29 -9.29 10.18 2.23
CA THR A 29 -10.68 9.88 1.82
C THR A 29 -11.54 11.14 1.79
N ASP A 30 -11.47 11.98 2.83
CA ASP A 30 -12.22 13.23 2.90
C ASP A 30 -11.83 14.18 1.76
N MET A 31 -10.52 14.29 1.49
CA MET A 31 -10.05 15.11 0.39
C MET A 31 -10.47 14.54 -0.96
N GLY A 32 -10.29 13.23 -1.18
CA GLY A 32 -10.69 12.52 -2.40
C GLY A 32 -12.14 12.79 -2.77
N ASN A 33 -13.04 12.65 -1.79
CA ASN A 33 -14.46 12.94 -1.97
C ASN A 33 -14.71 14.42 -2.28
N LYS A 34 -14.01 15.33 -1.58
CA LYS A 34 -14.16 16.79 -1.78
C LYS A 34 -13.74 17.26 -3.17
N VAL A 35 -12.71 16.65 -3.76
CA VAL A 35 -12.15 17.07 -5.05
C VAL A 35 -12.42 16.10 -6.19
N ASP A 36 -13.34 15.14 -5.98
CA ASP A 36 -13.70 14.09 -6.94
C ASP A 36 -12.46 13.39 -7.55
N ALA A 37 -11.60 12.90 -6.65
CA ALA A 37 -10.36 12.22 -7.01
C ALA A 37 -10.35 10.76 -6.54
N LEU A 38 -9.84 9.89 -7.42
CA LEU A 38 -9.57 8.51 -7.10
C LEU A 38 -8.51 8.42 -5.99
N ILE A 39 -8.73 7.57 -5.00
CA ILE A 39 -7.73 7.27 -3.95
C ILE A 39 -6.97 5.99 -4.30
N ILE A 40 -5.64 6.05 -4.24
CA ILE A 40 -4.78 4.87 -4.36
C ILE A 40 -4.39 4.48 -2.93
N PRO A 41 -4.96 3.42 -2.33
CA PRO A 41 -4.86 3.13 -0.90
C PRO A 41 -3.56 2.42 -0.52
N VAL A 42 -2.39 2.98 -0.90
CA VAL A 42 -1.09 2.33 -0.64
C VAL A 42 -0.81 2.19 0.85
N GLY A 43 -1.14 3.19 1.66
CA GLY A 43 -0.95 3.10 3.10
C GLY A 43 -1.72 1.94 3.74
N LEU A 44 -2.98 1.72 3.32
CA LEU A 44 -3.77 0.57 3.77
C LEU A 44 -3.18 -0.76 3.27
N ALA A 45 -2.60 -0.78 2.07
CA ALA A 45 -1.93 -1.99 1.57
C ALA A 45 -0.69 -2.33 2.42
N PHE A 46 0.08 -1.34 2.85
CA PHE A 46 1.21 -1.54 3.76
C PHE A 46 0.75 -2.09 5.12
N GLU A 47 -0.28 -1.48 5.70
CA GLU A 47 -0.85 -1.92 6.97
C GLU A 47 -1.39 -3.36 6.88
N GLU A 48 -2.12 -3.69 5.82
CA GLU A 48 -2.64 -5.04 5.58
C GLU A 48 -1.52 -6.06 5.36
N SER A 49 -0.44 -5.66 4.68
CA SER A 49 0.74 -6.49 4.52
C SER A 49 1.38 -6.81 5.87
N TYR A 50 1.57 -5.81 6.73
CA TYR A 50 2.10 -6.00 8.08
C TYR A 50 1.16 -6.85 8.94
N ARG A 51 -0.16 -6.69 8.82
CA ARG A 51 -1.13 -7.54 9.53
C ARG A 51 -1.01 -9.01 9.14
N ARG A 52 -0.81 -9.31 7.86
CA ARG A 52 -0.68 -10.69 7.35
C ARG A 52 0.72 -11.27 7.55
N ARG A 53 1.78 -10.46 7.43
CA ARG A 53 3.19 -10.86 7.59
C ARG A 53 3.98 -9.76 8.35
N PRO A 54 3.94 -9.78 9.69
CA PRO A 54 4.54 -8.71 10.53
C PRO A 54 6.05 -8.52 10.32
N ASN A 55 6.77 -9.56 9.91
CA ASN A 55 8.22 -9.54 9.75
C ASN A 55 8.69 -9.00 8.38
N LEU A 56 7.77 -8.68 7.46
CA LEU A 56 8.13 -8.21 6.12
C LEU A 56 8.62 -6.75 6.17
N GLN A 57 9.79 -6.46 5.61
CA GLN A 57 10.33 -5.10 5.63
C GLN A 57 9.86 -4.28 4.42
N LEU A 58 8.80 -3.50 4.59
CA LEU A 58 8.27 -2.61 3.54
C LEU A 58 8.86 -1.19 3.57
N HIS A 59 9.48 -0.78 4.67
CA HIS A 59 10.17 0.49 4.81
C HIS A 59 11.69 0.32 4.79
N LYS A 60 12.43 1.38 4.46
CA LYS A 60 13.88 1.43 4.69
C LYS A 60 14.13 1.36 6.19
N ALA A 61 14.93 0.39 6.61
CA ALA A 61 15.18 0.09 8.01
C ALA A 61 15.80 1.26 8.80
N TYR A 62 16.43 2.22 8.12
CA TYR A 62 17.12 3.36 8.75
C TYR A 62 16.24 4.61 8.93
N ASP A 63 15.06 4.69 8.30
CA ASP A 63 14.20 5.88 8.42
C ASP A 63 12.75 5.60 8.80
N GLY A 64 12.24 4.38 8.58
CA GLY A 64 10.86 4.03 8.93
C GLY A 64 9.79 4.85 8.16
N SER A 65 10.16 5.45 7.03
CA SER A 65 9.31 6.33 6.23
C SER A 65 9.33 5.97 4.75
N HIS A 66 10.51 5.80 4.15
CA HIS A 66 10.60 5.53 2.71
C HIS A 66 10.34 4.05 2.43
N PRO A 67 9.66 3.70 1.32
CA PRO A 67 9.50 2.32 0.90
C PRO A 67 10.85 1.61 0.63
N SER A 68 10.92 0.34 1.02
CA SER A 68 11.96 -0.59 0.60
C SER A 68 11.73 -1.03 -0.86
N LEU A 69 12.51 -2.00 -1.35
CA LEU A 69 12.22 -2.66 -2.63
C LEU A 69 10.80 -3.27 -2.63
N LEU A 70 10.49 -4.04 -1.58
CA LEU A 70 9.20 -4.70 -1.43
C LEU A 70 8.06 -3.69 -1.22
N GLY A 71 8.31 -2.63 -0.44
CA GLY A 71 7.35 -1.53 -0.29
C GLY A 71 7.06 -0.82 -1.61
N THR A 72 8.09 -0.56 -2.41
CA THR A 72 7.93 0.03 -3.75
C THR A 72 7.12 -0.88 -4.66
N TYR A 73 7.38 -2.19 -4.63
CA TYR A 73 6.63 -3.17 -5.40
C TYR A 73 5.15 -3.19 -5.01
N LEU A 74 4.85 -3.25 -3.70
CA LEU A 74 3.49 -3.22 -3.18
C LEU A 74 2.76 -1.93 -3.57
N GLY A 75 3.44 -0.78 -3.47
CA GLY A 75 2.90 0.51 -3.91
C GLY A 75 2.57 0.50 -5.40
N ALA A 76 3.47 -0.01 -6.25
CA ALA A 76 3.23 -0.11 -7.69
C ALA A 76 2.07 -1.05 -8.04
N ALA A 77 1.98 -2.21 -7.39
CA ALA A 77 0.86 -3.15 -7.57
C ALA A 77 -0.48 -2.52 -7.16
N THR A 78 -0.49 -1.73 -6.08
CA THR A 78 -1.69 -1.02 -5.59
C THR A 78 -2.10 0.11 -6.54
N VAL A 79 -1.13 0.86 -7.07
CA VAL A 79 -1.37 1.88 -8.13
C VAL A 79 -1.99 1.23 -9.36
N PHE A 80 -1.40 0.14 -9.86
CA PHE A 80 -1.93 -0.59 -11.01
C PHE A 80 -3.37 -1.04 -10.77
N ALA A 81 -3.62 -1.68 -9.62
CA ALA A 81 -4.94 -2.17 -9.26
C ALA A 81 -5.99 -1.05 -9.20
N SER A 82 -5.62 0.11 -8.65
CA SER A 82 -6.53 1.26 -8.50
C SER A 82 -6.83 1.94 -9.83
N LEU A 83 -5.80 2.19 -10.65
CA LEU A 83 -5.97 2.94 -11.90
C LEU A 83 -6.65 2.12 -13.00
N TYR A 84 -6.37 0.82 -13.06
CA TYR A 84 -6.87 -0.04 -14.13
C TYR A 84 -8.05 -0.91 -13.72
N SER A 85 -8.42 -0.92 -12.42
CA SER A 85 -9.45 -1.82 -11.89
C SER A 85 -9.20 -3.29 -12.25
N GLN A 86 -7.92 -3.68 -12.30
CA GLN A 86 -7.46 -5.01 -12.67
C GLN A 86 -6.65 -5.63 -11.55
N SER A 87 -6.72 -6.95 -11.42
CA SER A 87 -5.89 -7.65 -10.44
C SER A 87 -4.42 -7.62 -10.88
N PRO A 88 -3.47 -7.22 -9.99
CA PRO A 88 -2.05 -7.36 -10.25
C PRO A 88 -1.56 -8.80 -10.06
N VAL A 89 -2.41 -9.70 -9.54
CA VAL A 89 -2.08 -11.10 -9.28
C VAL A 89 -1.77 -11.83 -10.58
N GLY A 90 -0.62 -12.50 -10.61
CA GLY A 90 -0.11 -13.20 -11.79
C GLY A 90 0.86 -12.40 -12.64
N ASN A 91 1.08 -11.10 -12.34
CA ASN A 91 2.14 -10.33 -12.99
C ASN A 91 3.51 -10.98 -12.73
N GLN A 92 4.25 -11.27 -13.79
CA GLN A 92 5.49 -12.03 -13.72
C GLN A 92 6.72 -11.18 -13.37
N TYR A 93 6.63 -9.85 -13.38
CA TYR A 93 7.76 -8.98 -13.04
C TYR A 93 8.19 -9.15 -11.58
N ASP A 94 9.46 -9.51 -11.38
CA ASP A 94 10.08 -9.90 -10.10
C ASP A 94 11.29 -9.04 -9.72
N TYR A 95 11.44 -7.87 -10.36
CA TYR A 95 12.61 -7.00 -10.24
C TYR A 95 13.92 -7.75 -10.53
N PHE A 96 14.04 -8.32 -11.74
CA PHE A 96 15.24 -9.02 -12.20
C PHE A 96 15.67 -10.16 -11.23
N GLY A 97 14.68 -10.87 -10.67
CA GLY A 97 14.89 -11.97 -9.71
C GLY A 97 15.14 -11.57 -8.26
N ALA A 98 15.04 -10.28 -7.90
CA ALA A 98 15.27 -9.85 -6.51
C ALA A 98 14.08 -10.12 -5.57
N ILE A 99 12.89 -10.35 -6.12
CA ILE A 99 11.67 -10.68 -5.35
C ILE A 99 11.31 -12.12 -5.66
N ASP A 100 11.36 -12.99 -4.64
CA ASP A 100 10.99 -14.39 -4.80
C ASP A 100 9.49 -14.54 -5.15
N ALA A 101 9.13 -15.67 -5.76
CA ALA A 101 7.78 -15.89 -6.27
C ALA A 101 6.69 -15.85 -5.19
N GLU A 102 7.00 -16.30 -3.96
CA GLU A 102 6.06 -16.33 -2.85
C GLU A 102 5.79 -14.91 -2.34
N THR A 103 6.85 -14.15 -2.09
CA THR A 103 6.75 -12.74 -1.68
C THR A 103 6.05 -11.91 -2.75
N ARG A 104 6.40 -12.11 -4.03
CA ARG A 104 5.76 -11.41 -5.15
C ARG A 104 4.25 -11.67 -5.18
N LEU A 105 3.84 -12.93 -5.14
CA LEU A 105 2.42 -13.31 -5.14
C LEU A 105 1.69 -12.74 -3.91
N PHE A 106 2.32 -12.80 -2.74
CA PHE A 106 1.80 -12.23 -1.52
C PHE A 106 1.52 -10.71 -1.66
N LEU A 107 2.50 -9.94 -2.15
CA LEU A 107 2.35 -8.49 -2.33
C LEU A 107 1.25 -8.15 -3.36
N GLN A 108 1.14 -8.93 -4.44
CA GLN A 108 0.06 -8.77 -5.42
C GLN A 108 -1.32 -9.01 -4.80
N GLN A 109 -1.45 -10.06 -3.99
CA GLN A 109 -2.71 -10.40 -3.33
C GLN A 109 -3.11 -9.32 -2.31
N VAL A 110 -2.15 -8.81 -1.53
CA VAL A 110 -2.40 -7.69 -0.61
C VAL A 110 -2.89 -6.47 -1.36
N ALA A 111 -2.23 -6.08 -2.45
CA ALA A 111 -2.66 -4.95 -3.28
C ALA A 111 -4.08 -5.16 -3.83
N HIS A 112 -4.37 -6.35 -4.38
CA HIS A 112 -5.68 -6.68 -4.92
C HIS A 112 -6.79 -6.57 -3.87
N ASP A 113 -6.60 -7.25 -2.74
CA ASP A 113 -7.60 -7.30 -1.66
C ASP A 113 -7.82 -5.92 -1.06
N THR A 114 -6.75 -5.14 -0.89
CA THR A 114 -6.84 -3.78 -0.33
C THR A 114 -7.68 -2.88 -1.24
N VAL A 115 -7.38 -2.82 -2.54
CA VAL A 115 -8.13 -1.98 -3.48
C VAL A 115 -9.58 -2.45 -3.57
N LYS A 116 -9.81 -3.77 -3.65
CA LYS A 116 -11.15 -4.33 -3.67
C LYS A 116 -11.94 -3.93 -2.42
N ASN A 117 -11.38 -4.13 -1.23
CA ASN A 117 -12.05 -3.80 0.02
C ASN A 117 -12.28 -2.29 0.17
N PHE A 118 -11.33 -1.46 -0.23
CA PHE A 118 -11.43 0.00 -0.12
C PHE A 118 -12.60 0.56 -0.95
N TYR A 119 -12.83 0.02 -2.15
CA TYR A 119 -13.92 0.48 -3.03
C TYR A 119 -15.23 -0.30 -2.88
N GLN A 120 -15.23 -1.44 -2.20
CA GLN A 120 -16.46 -2.19 -1.87
C GLN A 120 -17.14 -1.71 -0.57
N GLN A 121 -16.46 -0.93 0.26
CA GLN A 121 -17.02 -0.38 1.49
C GLN A 121 -17.78 0.95 1.28
N SER A 122 -17.88 1.45 0.05
CA SER A 122 -18.43 2.77 -0.28
C SER A 122 -19.92 2.78 -0.68
N ASP A 123 -20.67 1.73 -0.33
CA ASP A 123 -22.14 1.64 -0.51
C ASP A 123 -22.92 2.01 0.76
#